data_AF-M0LKB7-F1
#
_entry.id   AF-M0LKB7-F1
#
_cell.length_a   1.000
_cell.length_b   1.000
_cell.length_c   1.000
_cell.angle_alpha   90.00
_cell.angle_beta   90.00
_cell.angle_gamma   90.00
#
_symmetry.space_group_name_H-M   'P 1'
#
loop_
_entity.id
_entity.type
_entity.pdbx_description
1 polymer ?
#
loop_
_entity_poly.entity_id
_entity_poly.type
_entity_poly.pdbx_seq_one_letter_code
_entity_poly.pdbx_strand_id
1 'polypeptide(L)' 'MYKYCLDCDWHAGTDEGLTEREVSKAAIDHFVETGHTVDSLRLPPPIVIEN' A
#
# COMPACT_ATOMS: atom_id res chain seq x y z
N MET A 1 3.24 0.08 -6.20
CA MET A 1 3.10 0.22 -4.75
C MET A 1 1.94 -0.66 -4.32
N TYR A 2 2.12 -1.46 -3.27
CA TYR A 2 1.07 -2.28 -2.68
C TYR A 2 0.81 -1.81 -1.25
N LYS A 3 -0.45 -1.79 -0.84
CA LYS A 3 -0.86 -1.55 0.53
C LYS A 3 -1.76 -2.68 0.99
N TYR A 4 -1.61 -3.09 2.23
CA TYR A 4 -2.36 -4.20 2.80
C TYR A 4 -2.62 -3.93 4.27
N CYS A 5 -3.76 -4.38 4.74
CA CYS A 5 -4.16 -4.26 6.13
C CYS A 5 -3.56 -5.42 6.95
N LEU A 6 -3.14 -5.13 8.17
CA LEU A 6 -2.58 -6.13 9.09
C LEU A 6 -3.65 -6.78 9.98
N ASP A 7 -4.82 -6.14 10.09
CA ASP A 7 -5.91 -6.58 10.94
C ASP A 7 -7.02 -7.33 10.15
N CYS A 8 -7.05 -7.18 8.82
CA CYS A 8 -8.02 -7.87 7.95
C CYS A 8 -7.47 -8.15 6.54
N ASP A 9 -8.20 -8.91 5.73
CA ASP A 9 -7.84 -9.27 4.35
C ASP A 9 -7.93 -8.12 3.32
N TRP A 10 -7.96 -6.86 3.76
CA TRP A 10 -8.01 -5.73 2.83
C TRP A 10 -6.64 -5.48 2.18
N HIS A 11 -6.61 -5.29 0.86
CA HIS A 11 -5.42 -4.94 0.09
C HIS A 11 -5.76 -4.05 -1.10
N ALA A 12 -4.81 -3.22 -1.51
CA ALA A 12 -4.90 -2.38 -2.70
C ALA A 12 -3.52 -2.23 -3.36
N GLY A 13 -3.45 -2.44 -4.68
CA GLY A 13 -2.20 -2.40 -5.43
C GLY A 13 -2.26 -1.53 -6.67
N THR A 14 -1.10 -1.01 -7.11
CA THR A 14 -0.99 -0.29 -8.39
C THR A 14 -1.00 -1.23 -9.61
N ASP A 15 -0.90 -2.54 -9.38
CA ASP A 15 -1.06 -3.57 -10.41
C ASP A 15 -2.51 -3.75 -10.85
N GLU A 16 -3.46 -3.37 -9.99
CA GLU A 16 -4.90 -3.35 -10.30
C GLU A 16 -5.29 -2.16 -11.20
N GLY A 17 -4.32 -1.48 -11.81
CA GLY A 17 -4.52 -0.29 -12.64
C GLY A 17 -4.72 1.00 -11.85
N LEU A 18 -4.66 0.95 -10.51
CA LEU A 18 -4.75 2.11 -9.64
C LEU A 18 -3.45 2.90 -9.64
N THR A 19 -3.55 4.23 -9.57
CA THR A 19 -2.36 5.07 -9.36
C THR A 19 -1.89 4.99 -7.90
N GLU A 20 -0.61 5.29 -7.64
CA GLU A 20 -0.08 5.35 -6.27
C GLU A 20 -0.90 6.29 -5.35
N ARG A 21 -1.48 7.34 -5.93
CA ARG A 21 -2.36 8.27 -5.23
C ARG A 21 -3.68 7.63 -4.82
N GLU A 22 -4.27 6.82 -5.70
CA GLU A 22 -5.52 6.12 -5.41
C GLU A 22 -5.34 5.01 -4.38
N VAL A 23 -4.29 4.20 -4.53
CA VAL A 23 -3.90 3.18 -3.53
C VAL A 23 -3.64 3.85 -2.18
N SER A 24 -2.99 5.01 -2.19
CA SER A 24 -2.73 5.75 -0.95
C SER A 24 -4.00 6.32 -0.32
N LYS A 25 -4.91 6.86 -1.13
CA LYS A 25 -6.20 7.37 -0.67
C LYS A 25 -7.03 6.23 -0.05
N ALA A 26 -7.17 5.10 -0.74
CA ALA A 26 -7.94 3.96 -0.26
C ALA A 26 -7.41 3.40 1.08
N ALA A 27 -6.09 3.40 1.28
CA ALA A 27 -5.50 3.02 2.56
C ALA A 27 -5.82 4.00 3.69
N ILE A 28 -5.85 5.30 3.41
CA ILE A 28 -6.22 6.32 4.39
C ILE A 28 -7.70 6.19 4.75
N ASP A 29 -8.57 6.05 3.75
CA ASP A 29 -10.01 5.84 3.96
C ASP A 29 -10.23 4.58 4.82
N HIS A 30 -9.57 3.46 4.49
CA HIS A 30 -9.66 2.22 5.29
C HIS A 30 -9.21 2.42 6.75
N PHE A 31 -8.07 3.07 6.98
CA PHE A 31 -7.58 3.38 8.32
C PHE A 31 -8.56 4.26 9.09
N VAL A 32 -9.15 5.28 8.45
CA VAL A 32 -10.10 6.20 9.10
C VAL A 32 -11.42 5.49 9.44
N GLU A 33 -11.92 4.63 8.56
CA GLU A 33 -13.19 3.94 8.75
C GLU A 33 -13.10 2.79 9.76
N THR A 34 -11.99 2.05 9.77
CA THR A 34 -11.85 0.81 10.56
C THR A 34 -10.91 0.95 11.76
N GLY A 35 -10.00 1.92 11.74
CA GLY A 35 -8.91 2.02 12.71
C GLY A 35 -7.82 0.95 12.54
N HIS A 36 -7.86 0.16 11.47
CA HIS A 36 -6.88 -0.91 11.23
C HIS A 36 -5.56 -0.40 10.69
N THR A 37 -4.47 -1.09 11.04
CA THR A 37 -3.13 -0.69 10.60
C THR A 37 -2.89 -1.13 9.16
N VAL A 38 -2.60 -0.17 8.28
CA VAL A 38 -2.26 -0.44 6.88
C VAL A 38 -0.76 -0.26 6.65
N ASP A 39 -0.12 -1.29 6.13
CA ASP A 39 1.28 -1.27 5.74
C ASP A 39 1.45 -1.08 4.23
N SER A 40 2.64 -0.66 3.80
CA SER A 40 2.92 -0.39 2.38
C SER A 40 4.20 -1.06 1.91
N LEU A 41 4.05 -1.92 0.90
CA LEU A 41 5.14 -2.62 0.23
C LEU A 41 5.47 -1.94 -1.10
N ARG A 42 6.70 -1.45 -1.22
CA ARG A 42 7.23 -0.93 -2.47
C ARG A 42 8.14 -1.97 -3.12
N LEU A 43 7.70 -2.54 -4.24
CA LEU A 43 8.49 -3.45 -5.09
C LEU A 43 8.85 -2.73 -6.42
N PRO A 44 10.05 -2.92 -7.00
CA PRO A 44 11.20 -3.71 -6.54
C PRO A 44 12.14 -2.90 -5.61
N PRO A 45 13.04 -3.57 -4.87
CA PRO A 45 14.01 -2.90 -3.99
C PRO A 45 14.86 -1.89 -4.78
N PRO A 46 15.24 -0.74 -4.17
CA PRO A 46 16.24 0.12 -4.77
C PRO A 46 17.50 -0.72 -5.00
N ILE A 47 17.98 -0.76 -6.24
CA ILE A 47 19.29 -1.32 -6.58
C ILE A 47 20.29 -0.48 -5.80
N VAL A 48 20.81 -1.02 -4.70
CA VAL A 48 21.89 -0.37 -3.96
C VAL A 48 23.12 -0.54 -4.83
N ILE A 49 23.48 0.50 -5.60
CA ILE A 49 24.77 0.55 -6.29
C ILE A 49 25.80 0.90 -5.21
N GLU A 50 26.48 -0.11 -4.70
CA GLU A 50 27.67 0.07 -3.86
C GLU A 50 28.83 0.50 -4.79
N ASN A 51 29.50 1.60 -4.46
CA ASN A 51 30.59 2.21 -5.25
C ASN A 51 31.96 1.83 -4.71
#